data_AF-A0A2N5Z8Y1-F1
#
_entry.id   AF-A0A2N5Z8Y1-F1
#
_cell.length_a   1.000
_cell.length_b   1.000
_cell.length_c   1.000
_cell.angle_alpha   90.00
_cell.angle_beta   90.00
_cell.angle_gamma   90.00
#
_symmetry.space_group_name_H-M   'P 1'
#
loop_
_entity.id
_entity.type
_entity.pdbx_description
1 polymer ?
#
loop_
_entity_poly.entity_id
_entity_poly.type
_entity_poly.pdbx_seq_one_letter_code
_entity_poly.pdbx_strand_id
1 'polypeptide(L)'
;MKVNRLYFILSTFLILLANQSFAQDLGKDKLADFLDQLKEKFNVVFTFADEDIEGIYVTIPDKNQTLDEYLQKIESQTEVNFKKLNSRYISIQKKDAKYIL
;
A
#
# COMPACT_ATOMS: atom_id res chain seq x y z
N MET A 1 29.45 -40.94 10.68
CA MET A 1 28.89 -39.85 11.52
C MET A 1 27.40 -40.09 11.69
N LYS A 2 26.91 -40.40 12.91
CA LYS A 2 25.47 -40.54 13.17
C LYS A 2 24.89 -39.13 13.37
N VAL A 3 24.28 -38.58 12.33
CA VAL A 3 23.60 -37.29 12.43
C VAL A 3 22.33 -37.51 13.25
N ASN A 4 22.20 -36.82 14.38
CA ASN A 4 21.08 -37.03 15.28
C ASN A 4 19.79 -36.57 14.58
N ARG A 5 18.82 -37.48 14.44
CA ARG A 5 17.54 -37.22 13.74
C ARG A 5 16.83 -35.95 14.24
N LEU A 6 17.02 -35.63 15.53
CA LEU A 6 16.50 -34.42 16.16
C LEU A 6 17.07 -33.12 15.57
N TYR A 7 18.37 -33.06 15.27
CA TYR A 7 18.98 -31.88 14.66
C TYR A 7 18.50 -31.67 13.22
N PHE A 8 18.26 -32.76 12.51
CA PHE A 8 17.72 -32.71 11.15
C PHE A 8 16.30 -32.11 11.16
N ILE A 9 15.44 -32.56 12.10
CA ILE A 9 14.08 -32.03 12.26
C ILE A 9 14.09 -30.56 12.71
N LEU A 10 14.94 -30.18 13.66
CA LEU A 10 15.05 -28.79 14.12
C LEU A 10 15.50 -27.85 13.00
N SER A 11 16.46 -28.30 12.18
CA SER A 11 16.96 -27.53 11.04
C SER A 11 15.87 -27.32 9.98
N THR A 12 15.06 -28.35 9.69
CA THR A 12 13.94 -28.21 8.75
C THR A 12 12.85 -27.28 9.28
N PHE A 13 12.53 -27.32 10.58
CA PHE A 13 11.53 -26.45 11.20
C PHE A 13 11.95 -24.97 11.18
N LEU A 14 13.25 -24.68 11.35
CA LEU A 14 13.77 -23.31 11.32
C LEU A 14 13.65 -22.66 9.93
N ILE A 15 13.77 -23.45 8.85
CA ILE A 15 13.66 -22.96 7.46
C ILE A 15 12.21 -22.60 7.12
N LEU A 16 11.22 -23.25 7.72
CA LEU A 16 9.80 -22.98 7.47
C LEU A 16 9.36 -21.62 8.02
N LEU A 17 9.98 -21.14 9.10
CA LEU A 17 9.68 -19.83 9.72
C LEU A 17 10.29 -18.64 8.97
N ALA A 18 11.16 -18.87 7.99
CA ALA A 18 11.88 -17.81 7.27
C ALA A 18 11.16 -17.29 6.01
N ASN A 19 9.98 -17.82 5.67
CA ASN A 19 9.26 -17.43 4.45
C ASN A 19 8.37 -16.20 4.71
N GLN A 20 8.99 -15.02 4.72
CA GLN A 20 8.26 -13.76 4.52
C GLN A 20 8.20 -13.51 3.00
N SER A 21 7.07 -13.84 2.38
CA SER A 21 6.85 -13.58 0.95
C SER A 21 6.37 -12.15 0.75
N PHE A 22 7.23 -11.29 0.19
CA PHE A 22 6.81 -10.02 -0.42
C PHE A 22 6.45 -10.29 -1.87
N ALA A 23 5.17 -10.51 -2.17
CA ALA A 23 4.69 -10.52 -3.54
C ALA A 23 4.86 -9.10 -4.11
N GLN A 24 5.91 -8.88 -4.91
CA GLN A 24 6.07 -7.66 -5.69
C GLN A 24 5.57 -7.95 -7.08
N ASP A 25 4.25 -7.90 -7.25
CA ASP A 25 3.66 -7.79 -8.57
C ASP A 25 3.99 -6.37 -9.09
N LEU A 26 4.58 -6.27 -10.29
CA LEU A 26 4.67 -5.00 -11.03
C LEU A 26 3.32 -4.65 -11.69
N GLY A 27 2.25 -5.36 -11.31
CA GLY A 27 0.86 -5.11 -11.68
C GLY A 27 0.23 -3.93 -10.94
N LYS A 28 -0.96 -3.55 -11.39
CA LYS A 28 -1.74 -2.51 -10.74
C LYS A 28 -2.29 -3.04 -9.42
N ASP A 29 -2.02 -2.34 -8.32
CA ASP A 29 -2.58 -2.66 -7.00
C ASP A 29 -3.93 -1.97 -6.81
N LYS A 30 -4.80 -2.56 -5.98
CA LYS A 30 -5.99 -1.83 -5.53
C LYS A 30 -5.54 -0.61 -4.73
N LEU A 31 -6.22 0.51 -4.93
CA LEU A 31 -5.92 1.74 -4.20
C LEU A 31 -5.99 1.54 -2.68
N ALA A 32 -6.99 0.79 -2.19
CA ALA A 32 -7.12 0.47 -0.77
C ALA A 32 -5.86 -0.20 -0.19
N ASP A 33 -5.35 -1.25 -0.86
CA ASP A 33 -4.18 -1.99 -0.42
C ASP A 33 -2.93 -1.09 -0.42
N PHE A 34 -2.81 -0.22 -1.42
CA PHE A 34 -1.69 0.73 -1.51
C PHE A 34 -1.77 1.82 -0.43
N LEU A 35 -2.96 2.32 -0.10
CA LEU A 35 -3.17 3.27 0.99
C LEU A 35 -2.79 2.67 2.35
N ASP A 36 -3.06 1.38 2.58
CA ASP A 36 -2.61 0.68 3.79
C ASP A 36 -1.08 0.62 3.89
N GLN A 37 -0.37 0.42 2.77
CA GLN A 37 1.09 0.47 2.76
C GLN A 37 1.61 1.88 3.09
N LEU A 38 0.98 2.93 2.53
CA LEU A 38 1.36 4.32 2.80
C LEU A 38 1.07 4.72 4.26
N LYS A 39 -0.03 4.22 4.83
CA LYS A 39 -0.42 4.41 6.23
C LYS A 39 0.70 3.95 7.16
N GLU A 40 1.20 2.72 6.98
CA GLU A 40 2.29 2.15 7.78
C GLU A 40 3.63 2.89 7.52
N LYS A 41 3.96 3.17 6.26
CA LYS A 41 5.23 3.79 5.87
C LYS A 41 5.39 5.22 6.40
N PHE A 42 4.32 6.01 6.37
CA PHE A 42 4.36 7.44 6.72
C PHE A 42 3.67 7.77 8.05
N ASN A 43 3.14 6.78 8.76
CA ASN A 43 2.38 6.94 10.01
C ASN A 43 1.23 7.96 9.86
N VAL A 44 0.51 7.90 8.75
CA VAL A 44 -0.66 8.73 8.44
C VAL A 44 -1.96 7.94 8.63
N VAL A 45 -3.10 8.61 8.56
CA VAL A 45 -4.44 8.02 8.63
C VAL A 45 -5.25 8.58 7.46
N PHE A 46 -5.81 7.68 6.66
CA PHE A 46 -6.72 8.03 5.57
C PHE A 46 -8.17 7.90 6.03
N THR A 47 -9.01 8.86 5.67
CA THR A 47 -10.46 8.83 5.90
C THR A 47 -11.18 9.00 4.57
N PHE A 48 -12.06 8.07 4.23
CA PHE A 48 -12.77 8.02 2.95
C PHE A 48 -14.05 7.20 3.09
N ALA A 49 -14.99 7.36 2.17
CA ALA A 49 -16.09 6.40 1.99
C ALA A 49 -15.61 5.25 1.10
N ASP A 50 -16.03 4.02 1.38
CA ASP A 50 -15.58 2.84 0.62
C ASP A 50 -15.87 2.99 -0.89
N GLU A 51 -17.04 3.55 -1.22
CA GLU A 51 -17.47 3.82 -2.60
C GLU A 51 -16.58 4.81 -3.36
N ASP A 52 -15.80 5.65 -2.65
CA ASP A 52 -14.91 6.63 -3.28
C ASP A 52 -13.66 5.97 -3.87
N ILE A 53 -13.22 4.84 -3.30
CA ILE A 53 -11.99 4.15 -3.71
C ILE A 53 -12.23 2.73 -4.26
N GLU A 54 -13.46 2.24 -4.19
CA GLU A 54 -13.83 0.92 -4.70
C GLU A 54 -13.54 0.78 -6.21
N GLY A 55 -12.93 -0.34 -6.59
CA GLY A 55 -12.62 -0.64 -7.99
C GLY A 55 -11.50 0.21 -8.60
N ILE A 56 -10.84 1.08 -7.83
CA ILE A 56 -9.72 1.89 -8.30
C ILE A 56 -8.42 1.09 -8.19
N TYR A 57 -7.67 1.07 -9.29
CA TYR A 57 -6.37 0.41 -9.38
C TYR A 57 -5.29 1.44 -9.74
N VAL A 58 -4.16 1.37 -9.04
CA VAL A 58 -3.03 2.28 -9.21
C VAL A 58 -1.77 1.53 -9.58
N THR A 59 -0.97 2.14 -10.44
CA THR A 59 0.38 1.69 -10.70
C THR A 59 1.26 2.17 -9.55
N ILE A 60 1.86 1.23 -8.83
CA ILE A 60 2.75 1.50 -7.71
C ILE A 60 3.95 2.30 -8.22
N PRO A 61 4.20 3.52 -7.73
CA PRO A 61 5.35 4.28 -8.15
C PRO A 61 6.58 3.91 -7.31
N ASP A 62 7.77 4.35 -7.76
CA ASP A 62 9.05 3.95 -7.19
C ASP A 62 9.11 4.08 -5.65
N LYS A 63 9.81 3.15 -5.00
CA LYS A 63 9.80 2.99 -3.53
C LYS A 63 10.43 4.14 -2.74
N ASN A 64 11.07 5.09 -3.40
CA ASN A 64 11.84 6.17 -2.78
C ASN A 64 11.20 7.55 -2.98
N GLN A 65 9.88 7.63 -2.96
CA GLN A 65 9.14 8.88 -3.03
C GLN A 65 8.68 9.37 -1.65
N THR A 66 8.46 10.67 -1.54
CA THR A 66 7.77 11.32 -0.42
C THR A 66 6.27 11.01 -0.47
N LEU A 67 5.58 11.17 0.66
CA LEU A 67 4.13 11.00 0.72
C LEU A 67 3.43 11.87 -0.34
N ASP A 68 3.85 13.11 -0.51
CA ASP A 68 3.21 14.06 -1.43
C ASP A 68 3.37 13.65 -2.89
N GLU A 69 4.52 13.10 -3.25
CA GLU A 69 4.75 12.55 -4.59
C GLU A 69 3.88 11.31 -4.84
N TYR A 70 3.70 10.44 -3.82
CA TYR A 70 2.76 9.31 -3.92
C TYR A 70 1.33 9.80 -4.15
N LEU A 71 0.85 10.73 -3.32
CA LEU A 71 -0.50 11.27 -3.42
C LEU A 71 -0.73 11.91 -4.79
N GLN A 72 0.19 12.78 -5.24
CA GLN A 72 0.11 13.44 -6.54
C GLN A 72 0.08 12.43 -7.70
N LYS A 73 0.84 11.35 -7.62
CA LYS A 73 0.87 10.31 -8.65
C LYS A 73 -0.39 9.43 -8.63
N ILE A 74 -1.04 9.27 -7.48
CA ILE A 74 -2.37 8.65 -7.42
C ILE A 74 -3.42 9.59 -8.03
N GLU A 75 -3.40 10.87 -7.69
CA GLU A 75 -4.35 11.85 -8.24
C GLU A 75 -4.22 11.98 -9.76
N SER A 76 -3.02 11.84 -10.33
CA SER A 76 -2.84 11.95 -11.78
C SER A 76 -3.38 10.77 -12.58
N GLN A 77 -3.58 9.61 -11.95
CA GLN A 77 -4.04 8.38 -12.61
C GLN A 77 -5.47 7.97 -12.19
N THR A 78 -6.08 8.68 -11.26
CA THR A 78 -7.40 8.34 -10.69
C THR A 78 -8.33 9.55 -10.61
N GLU A 79 -9.62 9.26 -10.37
CA GLU A 79 -10.66 10.27 -10.16
C GLU A 79 -10.81 10.66 -8.68
N VAL A 80 -9.80 10.42 -7.84
CA VAL A 80 -9.82 10.87 -6.44
C VAL A 80 -8.89 12.04 -6.20
N ASN A 81 -9.17 12.83 -5.17
CA ASN A 81 -8.28 13.85 -4.64
C ASN A 81 -8.06 13.67 -3.13
N PHE A 82 -6.87 14.06 -2.68
CA PHE A 82 -6.44 14.02 -1.30
C PHE A 82 -6.47 15.42 -0.70
N LYS A 83 -7.02 15.54 0.50
CA LYS A 83 -6.99 16.77 1.27
C LYS A 83 -6.37 16.49 2.63
N LYS A 84 -5.22 17.09 2.88
CA LYS A 84 -4.57 17.02 4.18
C LYS A 84 -5.37 17.84 5.19
N LEU A 85 -5.86 17.18 6.24
CA LEU A 85 -6.52 17.82 7.36
C LEU A 85 -5.49 18.31 8.39
N ASN A 86 -4.38 17.59 8.52
CA ASN A 86 -3.19 17.98 9.29
C ASN A 86 -1.98 17.10 8.87
N SER A 87 -0.93 17.02 9.70
CA SER A 87 0.28 16.22 9.42
C SER A 87 0.05 14.72 9.38
N ARG A 88 -1.02 14.21 10.00
CA ARG A 88 -1.33 12.79 10.11
C ARG A 88 -2.61 12.38 9.39
N TYR A 89 -3.62 13.23 9.36
CA TYR A 89 -4.95 12.89 8.85
C TYR A 89 -5.17 13.46 7.44
N ILE A 90 -5.59 12.59 6.53
CA ILE A 90 -5.77 12.90 5.11
C ILE A 90 -7.14 12.37 4.69
N SER A 91 -8.01 13.23 4.18
CA SER A 91 -9.29 12.80 3.61
C SER A 91 -9.14 12.53 2.11
N ILE A 92 -9.82 11.50 1.62
CA ILE A 92 -9.92 11.16 0.21
C ILE A 92 -11.37 11.31 -0.21
N GLN A 93 -11.58 11.89 -1.39
CA GLN A 93 -12.90 12.06 -1.97
C GLN A 93 -12.80 11.94 -3.50
N LYS A 94 -13.88 11.61 -4.19
CA LYS A 94 -13.93 11.72 -5.65
C LYS A 94 -13.81 13.17 -6.10
N LYS A 95 -13.14 13.39 -7.22
CA LYS A 95 -13.09 14.68 -7.89
C LYS A 95 -14.49 15.02 -8.37
N ASP A 96 -15.00 16.17 -7.93
CA ASP A 96 -16.24 16.70 -8.46
C ASP A 96 -16.09 16.96 -9.96
N ALA A 97 -16.93 16.31 -10.79
CA ALA A 97 -16.97 16.53 -12.23
C ALA A 97 -17.53 17.92 -12.63
N LYS A 98 -17.56 18.91 -11.73
CA LYS A 98 -18.43 20.09 -11.83
C LYS A 98 -17.74 21.46 -11.92
N TYR A 99 -16.52 21.54 -12.45
CA TYR A 99 -15.95 22.82 -12.87
C TYR A 99 -15.11 22.67 -14.15
N ILE A 100 -15.81 22.59 -15.29
CA ILE A 100 -15.30 23.17 -16.54
C ILE A 100 -16.14 24.45 -16.72
N LEU A 101 -15.53 25.60 -16.41
CA LEU A 101 -16.04 26.92 -16.76
C LEU A 101 -15.71 27.23 -18.22
#